data_AF-V5FSR7-F1
#
_entry.id   AF-V5FSR7-F1
#
_cell.length_a   1.000
_cell.length_b   1.000
_cell.length_c   1.000
_cell.angle_alpha   90.00
_cell.angle_beta   90.00
_cell.angle_gamma   90.00
#
_symmetry.space_group_name_H-M   'P 1'
#
loop_
_entity.id
_entity.type
_entity.pdbx_description
1 polymer ?
#
loop_
_entity_poly.entity_id
_entity_poly.type
_entity_poly.pdbx_seq_one_letter_code
_entity_poly.pdbx_strand_id
1 'polypeptide(L)'
;SDTCEVCNITLLVRPFYMFPCHHKFHTDCLLNELGPSLGPAKKNRLADLERQLRILNNQTTVDNLSTCSAGMSAKEIVKSEIDNIVASECLYCGENMIRNIDKPFIEDFEYEHIMKEWQ
;
A
#
# COMPACT_ATOMS: atom_id res chain seq x y z
N SER A 1 -2.12 4.76 20.61
CA SER A 1 -0.69 4.47 20.46
C SER A 1 -0.27 4.77 19.03
N ASP A 2 1.00 5.06 18.76
CA ASP A 2 1.54 5.20 17.40
C ASP A 2 2.06 3.85 16.88
N THR A 3 1.10 2.96 16.65
CA THR A 3 1.30 1.58 16.19
C THR A 3 0.60 1.37 14.84
N CYS A 4 1.14 0.46 14.03
CA CYS A 4 0.52 0.03 12.78
C CYS A 4 -0.74 -0.78 13.07
N GLU A 5 -1.84 -0.51 12.36
CA GLU A 5 -3.11 -1.19 12.60
C GLU A 5 -3.15 -2.65 12.11
N VAL A 6 -2.19 -3.05 11.26
CA VAL A 6 -2.11 -4.43 10.74
C VAL A 6 -1.26 -5.31 11.65
N CYS A 7 -0.06 -4.85 12.04
CA CYS A 7 0.90 -5.67 12.79
C CYS A 7 1.07 -5.28 14.26
N ASN A 8 0.45 -4.18 14.71
CA ASN A 8 0.53 -3.64 16.07
C ASN A 8 1.94 -3.23 16.56
N ILE A 9 2.92 -3.13 15.65
CA ILE A 9 4.28 -2.67 15.96
C ILE A 9 4.36 -1.14 15.84
N THR A 10 5.24 -0.51 16.63
CA THR A 10 5.51 0.94 16.58
C THR A 10 5.83 1.44 15.17
N LEU A 11 5.23 2.57 14.75
CA LEU A 11 5.36 3.09 13.39
C LEU A 11 6.76 3.57 13.03
N LEU A 12 7.41 4.30 13.95
CA LEU A 12 8.69 4.99 13.71
C LEU A 12 9.88 4.08 13.38
N VAL A 13 9.72 2.76 13.46
CA VAL A 13 10.77 1.78 13.12
C VAL A 13 10.90 1.54 11.61
N ARG A 14 9.89 1.91 10.81
CA ARG A 14 9.82 1.69 9.36
C ARG A 14 9.06 2.82 8.66
N PRO A 15 9.18 2.99 7.33
CA PRO A 15 8.29 3.86 6.57
C PRO A 15 6.82 3.50 6.79
N PHE A 16 5.98 4.51 6.92
CA PHE A 16 4.56 4.34 7.21
C PHE A 16 3.72 5.42 6.53
N TYR A 17 2.43 5.13 6.36
CA TYR A 17 1.39 6.04 5.92
C TYR A 17 0.47 6.37 7.08
N MET A 18 0.05 7.64 7.15
CA MET A 18 -0.97 8.12 8.09
C MET A 18 -2.06 8.78 7.27
N PHE A 19 -3.29 8.24 7.37
CA PHE A 19 -4.43 8.74 6.64
C PHE A 19 -5.17 9.85 7.43
N PRO A 20 -5.92 10.75 6.77
CA PRO A 20 -6.75 11.75 7.45
C PRO A 20 -7.81 11.16 8.39
N CYS A 21 -8.21 9.90 8.18
CA CYS A 21 -9.10 9.15 9.07
C CYS A 21 -8.39 8.60 10.33
N HIS A 22 -7.13 8.98 10.56
CA HIS A 22 -6.27 8.59 11.69
C HIS A 22 -5.74 7.15 11.70
N HIS A 23 -6.11 6.31 10.74
CA HIS A 23 -5.49 4.99 10.58
C HIS A 23 -4.07 5.10 10.03
N LYS A 24 -3.19 4.22 10.53
CA LYS A 24 -1.75 4.26 10.27
C LYS A 24 -1.25 2.87 9.92
N PHE A 25 -0.43 2.78 8.89
CA PHE A 25 0.05 1.50 8.39
C PHE A 25 1.52 1.60 8.02
N HIS A 26 2.32 0.59 8.33
CA HIS A 26 3.63 0.48 7.68
C HIS A 26 3.44 0.29 6.18
N THR A 27 4.39 0.79 5.38
CA THR A 27 4.33 0.70 3.92
C THR A 27 4.19 -0.74 3.42
N ASP A 28 4.94 -1.68 4.01
CA ASP A 28 4.91 -3.12 3.70
C ASP A 28 3.57 -3.75 4.10
N CYS A 29 3.09 -3.46 5.31
CA CYS A 29 1.77 -3.91 5.76
C CYS A 29 0.65 -3.41 4.85
N LEU A 30 0.66 -2.13 4.49
CA LEU A 30 -0.34 -1.53 3.62
C LEU A 30 -0.33 -2.18 2.23
N LEU A 31 0.84 -2.36 1.62
CA LEU A 31 0.98 -2.99 0.31
C LEU A 31 0.50 -4.44 0.29
N ASN A 32 0.79 -5.21 1.34
CA ASN A 32 0.34 -6.59 1.46
C ASN A 32 -1.19 -6.69 1.44
N GLU A 33 -1.87 -5.87 2.24
CA GLU A 33 -3.33 -5.85 2.34
C GLU A 33 -4.01 -5.19 1.12
N LEU A 34 -3.36 -4.22 0.49
CA LEU A 34 -3.84 -3.61 -0.76
C LEU A 34 -3.72 -4.56 -1.96
N GLY A 35 -2.78 -5.51 -1.92
CA GLY A 35 -2.53 -6.45 -3.02
C GLY A 35 -3.81 -7.12 -3.53
N PRO A 36 -4.62 -7.79 -2.69
CA PRO A 36 -5.86 -8.42 -3.14
C PRO A 36 -6.91 -7.44 -3.69
N SER A 37 -7.00 -6.23 -3.14
CA SER A 37 -8.06 -5.27 -3.44
C SER A 37 -7.76 -4.34 -4.63
N LEU A 38 -6.48 -4.18 -4.99
CA LEU A 38 -6.09 -3.36 -6.12
C LEU A 38 -6.56 -3.98 -7.45
N GLY A 39 -7.29 -3.20 -8.25
CA GLY A 39 -7.66 -3.59 -9.62
C GLY A 39 -6.44 -3.79 -10.54
N PRO A 40 -6.57 -4.55 -11.63
CA PRO A 40 -5.46 -4.95 -12.50
C PRO A 40 -4.70 -3.75 -13.10
N ALA A 41 -5.41 -2.67 -13.44
CA ALA A 41 -4.80 -1.45 -13.96
C ALA A 41 -3.84 -0.81 -12.94
N LYS A 42 -4.26 -0.64 -11.69
CA LYS A 42 -3.42 -0.07 -10.62
C LYS A 42 -2.23 -0.99 -10.29
N LYS A 43 -2.44 -2.32 -10.27
CA LYS A 43 -1.34 -3.30 -10.07
C LYS A 43 -0.27 -3.19 -11.14
N ASN A 44 -0.67 -3.19 -12.41
CA ASN A 44 0.24 -3.09 -13.53
C ASN A 44 1.00 -1.76 -13.51
N ARG A 45 0.31 -0.67 -13.17
CA ARG A 45 0.93 0.65 -13.05
C ARG A 45 1.95 0.70 -11.92
N LEU A 46 1.61 0.15 -10.75
CA LEU A 46 2.53 0.09 -9.61
C LEU A 46 3.79 -0.74 -9.96
N ALA A 47 3.61 -1.90 -10.57
CA ALA A 47 4.73 -2.75 -11.00
C ALA A 47 5.66 -2.06 -12.03
N ASP A 48 5.09 -1.29 -12.95
CA ASP A 48 5.85 -0.49 -13.92
C ASP A 48 6.64 0.63 -13.24
N LEU A 49 6.01 1.39 -12.33
CA LEU A 49 6.67 2.44 -11.57
C LEU A 49 7.81 1.90 -10.69
N GLU A 50 7.61 0.76 -10.01
CA GLU A 50 8.65 0.09 -9.25
C GLU A 50 9.83 -0.34 -10.14
N ARG A 51 9.55 -0.82 -11.36
CA ARG A 51 10.60 -1.16 -12.33
C ARG A 51 11.38 0.09 -12.75
N GLN A 52 10.72 1.19 -13.04
CA GLN A 52 11.36 2.46 -13.38
C GLN A 52 12.24 2.97 -12.23
N LEU A 53 11.75 2.88 -10.99
CA LEU A 53 12.50 3.28 -9.80
C LEU A 53 13.78 2.45 -9.64
N ARG A 54 13.72 1.13 -9.87
CA ARG A 54 14.91 0.25 -9.84
C ARG A 54 15.95 0.65 -10.88
N ILE A 55 15.53 0.97 -12.10
CA ILE A 55 16.43 1.42 -13.17
C ILE A 55 17.13 2.73 -12.79
N LEU A 56 16.36 3.73 -12.33
CA LEU A 56 16.88 5.03 -11.90
C LEU A 56 17.84 4.91 -10.70
N ASN A 57 17.60 3.97 -9.79
CA ASN A 57 18.46 3.74 -8.64
C ASN A 57 19.81 3.10 -9.04
N ASN A 58 19.84 2.34 -10.14
CA ASN A 58 21.08 1.75 -10.66
C ASN A 58 21.90 2.75 -11.49
N GLN A 59 21.26 3.73 -12.13
CA GLN A 59 21.91 4.77 -12.94
C GLN A 59 22.59 5.87 -12.10
N THR A 60 22.23 6.00 -10.81
CA THR A 60 22.68 7.11 -9.93
C THR A 60 24.06 6.91 -9.29
N THR A 61 24.89 5.99 -9.79
CA THR A 61 26.26 5.78 -9.28
C THR A 61 27.34 6.70 -9.89
N VAL A 62 27.01 7.61 -10.83
CA VAL A 62 28.05 8.44 -11.50
C VAL A 62 27.85 9.96 -11.55
N ASP A 63 26.69 10.53 -11.18
CA ASP A 63 26.48 11.99 -11.27
C ASP A 63 26.00 12.60 -9.94
N ASN A 64 26.92 12.86 -9.01
CA ASN A 64 26.67 13.68 -7.81
C ASN A 64 27.44 15.00 -7.87
N LEU A 65 26.98 15.96 -8.70
CA LEU A 65 27.39 17.36 -8.54
C LEU A 65 26.28 18.43 -8.74
N SER A 66 25.06 18.11 -9.17
CA SER A 66 24.12 19.19 -9.51
C SER A 66 23.30 19.70 -8.32
N THR A 67 23.96 20.55 -7.51
CA THR A 67 23.52 21.88 -7.07
C THR A 67 22.08 22.26 -7.41
N CYS A 68 21.31 22.57 -6.37
CA CYS A 68 20.20 23.53 -6.33
C CYS A 68 19.39 23.68 -7.64
N SER A 69 18.52 22.72 -7.93
CA SER A 69 17.45 22.88 -8.92
C SER A 69 16.12 22.69 -8.21
N ALA A 70 15.27 23.72 -8.19
CA ALA A 70 13.97 23.73 -7.51
C ALA A 70 12.90 22.82 -8.16
N GLY A 71 13.33 21.80 -8.91
CA GLY A 71 12.46 20.82 -9.56
C GLY A 71 12.68 19.43 -8.96
N MET A 72 11.59 18.67 -8.81
CA MET A 72 11.67 17.28 -8.38
C MET A 72 12.48 16.47 -9.40
N SER A 73 13.44 15.69 -8.90
CA SER A 73 14.15 14.72 -9.71
C SER A 73 13.19 13.67 -10.30
N ALA A 74 13.56 13.05 -11.43
CA ALA A 74 12.78 11.97 -12.01
C ALA A 74 12.50 10.83 -11.01
N LYS A 75 13.44 10.58 -10.10
CA LYS A 75 13.28 9.61 -9.00
C LYS A 75 12.20 10.01 -8.02
N GLU A 76 12.14 11.27 -7.62
CA GLU A 76 11.12 11.78 -6.70
C GLU A 76 9.73 11.78 -7.35
N ILE A 77 9.64 12.07 -8.65
CA ILE A 77 8.38 11.97 -9.40
C ILE A 77 7.86 10.53 -9.41
N VAL A 78 8.73 9.56 -9.72
CA VAL A 78 8.30 8.14 -9.72
C VAL A 78 7.87 7.69 -8.32
N LYS A 79 8.56 8.14 -7.27
CA LYS A 79 8.15 7.86 -5.88
C LYS A 79 6.80 8.47 -5.55
N SER A 80 6.56 9.74 -5.90
CA SER A 80 5.27 10.38 -5.63
C SER A 80 4.12 9.68 -6.35
N GLU A 81 4.35 9.17 -7.57
CA GLU A 81 3.34 8.39 -8.29
C GLU A 81 3.03 7.04 -7.61
N ILE A 82 4.05 6.37 -7.04
CA ILE A 82 3.84 5.18 -6.22
C ILE A 82 3.01 5.54 -4.98
N ASP A 83 3.40 6.59 -4.27
CA ASP A 83 2.73 7.04 -3.05
C ASP A 83 1.27 7.42 -3.34
N ASN A 84 0.98 8.07 -4.48
CA ASN A 84 -0.39 8.39 -4.92
C ASN A 84 -1.26 7.15 -5.12
N ILE A 85 -0.68 6.02 -5.56
CA ILE A 85 -1.41 4.76 -5.71
C ILE A 85 -1.61 4.10 -4.35
N VAL A 86 -0.54 3.98 -3.55
CA VAL A 86 -0.54 3.27 -2.27
C VAL A 86 -1.38 4.01 -1.22
N ALA A 87 -1.28 5.33 -1.16
CA ALA A 87 -2.05 6.18 -0.24
C ALA A 87 -3.42 6.61 -0.81
N SER A 88 -3.87 6.03 -1.93
CA SER A 88 -5.14 6.46 -2.56
C SER A 88 -6.36 6.19 -1.69
N GLU A 89 -6.32 5.19 -0.81
CA GLU A 89 -7.43 4.84 0.06
C GLU A 89 -6.96 4.14 1.34
N CYS A 90 -7.68 4.34 2.46
CA CYS A 90 -7.43 3.63 3.70
C CYS A 90 -8.10 2.25 3.66
N LEU A 91 -7.43 1.22 4.20
CA LEU A 91 -7.97 -0.14 4.25
C LEU A 91 -9.29 -0.26 5.01
N TYR A 92 -9.48 0.55 6.05
CA TYR A 92 -10.63 0.45 6.96
C TYR A 92 -11.65 1.57 6.79
N CYS A 93 -11.36 2.58 5.97
CA CYS A 93 -12.25 3.70 5.73
C CYS A 93 -12.17 4.13 4.27
N GLY A 94 -13.29 4.02 3.56
CA GLY A 94 -13.36 4.38 2.14
C GLY A 94 -14.21 3.40 1.36
N GLU A 95 -14.15 3.50 0.05
CA GLU A 95 -14.90 2.64 -0.88
C GLU A 95 -14.51 1.16 -0.76
N ASN A 96 -13.25 0.82 -0.50
CA ASN A 96 -12.77 -0.52 -0.28
C ASN A 96 -13.47 -1.20 0.88
N MET A 97 -13.70 -0.49 1.99
CA MET A 97 -14.45 -1.05 3.11
C MET A 97 -15.91 -1.28 2.71
N ILE A 98 -16.54 -0.28 2.05
CA ILE A 98 -17.93 -0.38 1.59
C ILE A 98 -18.14 -1.56 0.64
N ARG A 99 -17.26 -1.75 -0.35
CA ARG A 99 -17.30 -2.85 -1.31
C ARG A 99 -17.22 -4.24 -0.67
N ASN A 100 -16.68 -4.34 0.54
CA ASN A 100 -16.52 -5.61 1.24
C ASN A 100 -17.58 -5.85 2.33
N ILE A 101 -18.55 -4.94 2.53
CA ILE A 101 -19.64 -5.14 3.51
C ILE A 101 -20.51 -6.35 3.15
N ASP A 102 -20.83 -6.51 1.88
CA ASP A 102 -21.72 -7.59 1.40
C ASP A 102 -20.98 -8.91 1.18
N LYS A 103 -19.66 -8.95 1.37
CA LYS A 103 -18.91 -10.20 1.26
C LYS A 103 -19.11 -11.03 2.52
N PRO A 104 -19.56 -12.28 2.39
CA PRO A 104 -19.69 -13.15 3.54
C PRO A 104 -18.31 -13.39 4.17
N PHE A 105 -18.27 -13.47 5.50
CA PHE A 105 -17.04 -13.77 6.24
C PHE A 105 -16.52 -15.19 6.00
N ILE A 106 -17.38 -16.06 5.48
CA ILE A 106 -17.13 -17.48 5.23
C ILE A 106 -17.49 -17.74 3.78
N GLU A 107 -16.59 -18.38 3.03
CA GLU A 107 -16.93 -18.83 1.67
C GLU A 107 -17.95 -19.97 1.71
N ASP A 108 -18.80 -20.09 0.69
CA ASP A 108 -19.94 -21.03 0.68
C ASP A 108 -19.53 -22.48 0.97
N PHE A 109 -18.33 -22.90 0.57
CA PHE A 109 -17.82 -24.25 0.80
C PHE A 109 -17.35 -24.48 2.25
N GLU A 110 -16.90 -23.45 2.96
CA GLU A 110 -16.53 -23.51 4.38
C GLU A 110 -17.74 -23.41 5.29
N TYR A 111 -18.83 -22.78 4.82
CA TYR A 111 -20.05 -22.59 5.60
C TYR A 111 -20.64 -23.92 6.09
N GLU A 112 -20.73 -24.93 5.21
CA GLU A 112 -21.24 -26.25 5.60
C GLU A 112 -20.36 -26.97 6.63
N HIS A 113 -19.05 -26.71 6.61
CA HIS A 113 -18.12 -27.32 7.55
C HIS A 113 -18.22 -26.66 8.92
N ILE A 114 -18.17 -25.33 8.97
CA ILE A 114 -18.27 -24.55 10.21
C ILE A 114 -19.62 -24.77 10.89
N MET A 115 -20.73 -24.80 10.14
CA MET A 115 -22.05 -25.07 10.71
C MET A 115 -22.17 -26.46 11.37
N LYS A 116 -21.37 -27.44 10.94
CA LYS A 116 -21.31 -28.78 11.57
C LYS A 116 -20.47 -28.80 12.84
N GLU A 117 -19.42 -27.99 12.95
CA GLU A 117 -18.58 -27.91 14.16
C GLU A 117 -19.29 -27.20 15.32
N TRP A 118 -20.28 -26.36 15.03
CA TRP A 118 -21.06 -25.62 16.03
C TRP A 118 -22.33 -26.37 16.50
N GLN A 119 -22.53 -27.61 16.04
CA GLN A 119 -23.55 -28.56 16.52
C GLN A 119 -23.00 -29.47 17.61
#